data_AF-A0A936GEC5-F1
#
_entry.id   AF-A0A936GEC5-F1
#
_cell.length_a   1.000
_cell.length_b   1.000
_cell.length_c   1.000
_cell.angle_alpha   90.00
_cell.angle_beta   90.00
_cell.angle_gamma   90.00
#
_symmetry.space_group_name_H-M   'P 1'
#
loop_
_entity.id
_entity.type
_entity.pdbx_description
1 polymer ?
#
loop_
_entity_poly.entity_id
_entity_poly.type
_entity_poly.pdbx_seq_one_letter_code
_entity_poly.pdbx_strand_id
1 'polypeptide(L)'
;MVFRKIKTYRNSSSLLKYTLLLSIVFNIQYVYSNQRTVKNINSHDTIIALVLFFSLGSDTTTLTEIPASLFVTPDEGGVPDLHYFNYKTPSDSNEYRGITKYFRDASFGRSILLGDYLDQLIVVDTSGIGNSIFCENVCDYVFKELNENENKFTHTAHGYSLTNTDLDTYDSNNKQKISNRKFDVVILIDINASACTRGGVSTSFNGKVLNLNGADVLLAQFNDFSIIVHEYAHCLLGGNDYHVAGNNRGCCGYFLFPPGGYGILSGSDAYSLSSANAWDRWRLGWFPTQYKTDSLEFRALNTAGTVISSDFVYGDTLPSGTFQEEFILRDFMKTGDVVRIQLPHDELLTNAKGRVRKSSEMQWCWITNRQMTDYYQEYRKHW
;
A
#
# COMPACT_ATOMS: atom_id res chain seq x y z
N MET A 1 -30.80 -2.55 13.59
CA MET A 1 -29.99 -3.72 13.17
C MET A 1 -29.54 -4.44 14.43
N VAL A 2 -30.01 -5.67 14.68
CA VAL A 2 -29.62 -6.46 15.85
C VAL A 2 -28.66 -7.54 15.36
N PHE A 3 -27.36 -7.35 15.53
CA PHE A 3 -26.38 -8.40 15.26
C PHE A 3 -26.52 -9.49 16.31
N ARG A 4 -27.17 -10.61 15.97
CA ARG A 4 -27.14 -11.82 16.80
C ARG A 4 -26.20 -12.83 16.16
N LYS A 5 -25.10 -13.09 16.87
CA LYS A 5 -24.28 -14.31 16.83
C LYS A 5 -23.42 -14.47 15.57
N ILE A 6 -22.15 -14.11 15.68
CA ILE A 6 -21.08 -14.55 14.77
C ILE A 6 -20.48 -15.82 15.37
N LYS A 7 -20.64 -16.96 14.70
CA LYS A 7 -19.94 -18.21 15.08
C LYS A 7 -18.59 -18.26 14.38
N THR A 8 -17.51 -18.34 15.14
CA THR A 8 -16.19 -18.70 14.62
C THR A 8 -15.94 -20.18 14.88
N TYR A 9 -15.59 -20.92 13.83
CA TYR A 9 -15.23 -22.34 13.95
C TYR A 9 -13.75 -22.46 14.36
N ARG A 10 -13.51 -22.80 15.63
CA ARG A 10 -12.28 -23.52 16.03
C ARG A 10 -12.70 -24.92 16.48
N ASN A 11 -12.17 -25.93 15.81
CA ASN A 11 -12.29 -27.32 16.23
C ASN A 11 -11.64 -27.49 17.60
N SER A 12 -12.44 -27.62 18.66
CA SER A 12 -12.06 -28.41 19.83
C SER A 12 -13.31 -28.75 20.65
N SER A 13 -13.44 -30.04 20.91
CA SER A 13 -14.43 -30.67 21.78
C SER A 13 -14.20 -30.24 23.23
N SER A 14 -15.02 -29.33 23.75
CA SER A 14 -15.57 -29.39 25.10
C SER A 14 -16.35 -28.12 25.42
N LEU A 15 -17.52 -28.35 26.00
CA LEU A 15 -18.55 -27.39 26.31
C LEU A 15 -18.10 -26.51 27.49
N LEU A 16 -17.51 -25.34 27.22
CA LEU A 16 -17.30 -24.32 28.25
C LEU A 16 -17.88 -23.00 27.75
N LYS A 17 -19.03 -22.62 28.35
CA LYS A 17 -19.73 -21.36 28.14
C LYS A 17 -18.90 -20.21 28.73
N TYR A 18 -17.85 -19.80 28.03
CA TYR A 18 -17.29 -18.48 28.21
C TYR A 18 -17.93 -17.54 27.19
N THR A 19 -18.62 -16.52 27.69
CA THR A 19 -18.86 -15.28 26.94
C THR A 19 -17.50 -14.63 26.75
N LEU A 20 -16.74 -15.13 25.77
CA LEU A 20 -15.56 -14.47 25.29
C LEU A 20 -16.06 -13.21 24.59
N LEU A 21 -15.94 -12.06 25.26
CA LEU A 21 -15.99 -10.76 24.61
C LEU A 21 -14.74 -10.69 23.73
N LEU A 22 -14.76 -11.42 22.63
CA LEU A 22 -13.72 -11.37 21.62
C LEU A 22 -13.85 -9.98 21.02
N SER A 23 -12.83 -9.15 21.21
CA SER A 23 -12.66 -7.90 20.48
C SER A 23 -12.57 -8.23 19.00
N ILE A 24 -13.73 -8.42 18.35
CA ILE A 24 -13.83 -8.41 16.89
C ILE A 24 -13.47 -6.97 16.54
N VAL A 25 -12.25 -6.76 16.06
CA VAL A 25 -11.85 -5.48 15.48
C VAL A 25 -12.61 -5.34 14.16
N PHE A 26 -13.88 -4.95 14.26
CA PHE A 26 -14.66 -4.53 13.11
C PHE A 26 -14.00 -3.29 12.54
N ASN A 27 -13.39 -3.44 11.38
CA ASN A 27 -12.87 -2.31 10.63
C ASN A 27 -14.02 -1.76 9.81
N ILE A 28 -14.84 -0.91 10.43
CA ILE A 28 -15.83 -0.15 9.68
C ILE A 28 -15.10 1.01 9.01
N GLN A 29 -15.05 0.99 7.69
CA GLN A 29 -14.39 2.02 6.88
C GLN A 29 -15.41 2.82 6.12
N TYR A 30 -15.12 4.11 5.93
CA TYR A 30 -15.97 5.07 5.25
C TYR A 30 -15.15 5.71 4.15
N VAL A 31 -15.63 5.62 2.91
CA VAL A 31 -14.87 6.19 1.79
C VAL A 31 -15.74 7.03 0.88
N TYR A 32 -15.17 8.17 0.46
CA TYR A 32 -15.72 9.15 -0.46
C TYR A 32 -15.05 8.97 -1.83
N SER A 33 -15.65 8.19 -2.74
CA SER A 33 -15.44 8.22 -4.22
C SER A 33 -15.86 6.89 -4.86
N ASN A 34 -16.62 6.96 -5.97
CA ASN A 34 -17.08 5.83 -6.77
C ASN A 34 -16.29 5.61 -8.08
N GLN A 35 -15.26 6.41 -8.38
CA GLN A 35 -14.53 6.26 -9.65
C GLN A 35 -13.44 5.20 -9.54
N ARG A 36 -13.15 4.45 -10.62
CA ARG A 36 -12.00 3.52 -10.76
C ARG A 36 -10.84 4.15 -11.55
N THR A 37 -10.54 5.42 -11.33
CA THR A 37 -9.35 6.05 -11.94
C THR A 37 -8.14 5.79 -11.06
N VAL A 38 -7.31 4.82 -11.42
CA VAL A 38 -5.98 4.56 -10.84
C VAL A 38 -5.03 5.62 -11.41
N LYS A 39 -4.04 6.09 -10.63
CA LYS A 39 -3.04 7.07 -11.07
C LYS A 39 -2.04 6.44 -12.07
N ASN A 40 -0.94 7.15 -12.35
CA ASN A 40 0.11 6.87 -13.36
C ASN A 40 0.65 5.44 -13.45
N ILE A 41 0.46 4.63 -12.40
CA ILE A 41 1.02 3.29 -12.29
C ILE A 41 -0.09 2.22 -12.35
N ASN A 42 0.12 1.18 -13.16
CA ASN A 42 -0.81 0.07 -13.27
C ASN A 42 -0.80 -0.80 -11.99
N SER A 43 -1.95 -0.90 -11.32
CA SER A 43 -2.09 -1.70 -10.10
C SER A 43 -2.12 -3.22 -10.34
N HIS A 44 -2.02 -3.70 -11.58
CA HIS A 44 -2.02 -5.13 -11.94
C HIS A 44 -0.70 -5.56 -12.59
N ASP A 45 0.38 -4.88 -12.23
CA ASP A 45 1.68 -5.06 -12.86
C ASP A 45 2.80 -5.47 -11.89
N THR A 46 3.90 -5.94 -12.46
CA THR A 46 5.19 -6.07 -11.80
C THR A 46 6.02 -4.84 -12.11
N ILE A 47 6.51 -4.17 -11.08
CA ILE A 47 7.25 -2.91 -11.16
C ILE A 47 8.55 -3.08 -10.41
N ILE A 48 9.64 -2.63 -11.01
CA ILE A 48 10.97 -2.61 -10.38
C ILE A 48 11.27 -1.17 -10.01
N ALA A 49 11.28 -0.88 -8.71
CA ALA A 49 11.69 0.43 -8.22
C ALA A 49 13.22 0.56 -8.20
N LEU A 50 13.71 1.72 -8.62
CA LEU A 50 15.11 2.11 -8.39
C LEU A 50 15.26 2.67 -6.98
N VAL A 51 16.03 2.02 -6.12
CA VAL A 51 16.28 2.43 -4.74
C VAL A 51 17.61 3.16 -4.66
N LEU A 52 17.57 4.41 -4.21
CA LEU A 52 18.72 5.29 -4.05
C LEU A 52 18.91 5.62 -2.58
N PHE A 53 20.13 5.45 -2.09
CA PHE A 53 20.51 5.88 -0.76
C PHE A 53 21.18 7.24 -0.84
N PHE A 54 20.76 8.18 0.00
CA PHE A 54 21.37 9.50 0.03
C PHE A 54 21.59 10.00 1.46
N SER A 55 22.56 10.91 1.58
CA SER A 55 22.89 11.63 2.81
C SER A 55 23.04 13.12 2.50
N LEU A 56 22.61 13.97 3.42
CA LEU A 56 22.83 15.42 3.35
C LEU A 56 24.19 15.78 3.94
N GLY A 57 25.03 16.51 3.19
CA GLY A 57 26.43 16.78 3.50
C GLY A 57 26.68 17.68 4.71
N SER A 58 25.67 18.38 5.22
CA SER A 58 25.75 19.13 6.49
C SER A 58 25.58 18.26 7.74
N ASP A 59 25.18 17.00 7.60
CA ASP A 59 25.01 16.13 8.76
C ASP A 59 26.36 15.70 9.33
N THR A 60 26.66 16.26 10.50
CA THR A 60 27.80 15.86 11.33
C THR A 60 27.61 14.49 11.99
N THR A 61 26.55 13.74 11.64
CA THR A 61 26.15 12.44 12.22
C THR A 61 26.16 11.29 11.20
N THR A 62 27.31 11.14 10.53
CA THR A 62 28.14 9.91 10.53
C THR A 62 27.65 8.59 9.91
N LEU A 63 26.74 8.55 8.94
CA LEU A 63 26.76 7.44 7.99
C LEU A 63 27.40 7.90 6.68
N THR A 64 28.59 7.36 6.41
CA THR A 64 29.33 7.55 5.16
C THR A 64 29.13 6.40 4.17
N GLU A 65 28.41 5.37 4.60
CA GLU A 65 28.19 4.13 3.87
C GLU A 65 26.75 3.67 4.05
N ILE A 66 26.24 2.88 3.10
CA ILE A 66 24.90 2.30 3.20
C ILE A 66 24.91 1.26 4.33
N PRO A 67 24.02 1.36 5.35
CA PRO A 67 24.00 0.43 6.45
C PRO A 67 23.84 -1.03 6.02
N ALA A 68 24.75 -1.90 6.46
CA ALA A 68 24.71 -3.33 6.14
C ALA A 68 23.39 -4.02 6.58
N SER A 69 22.71 -3.47 7.58
CA SER A 69 21.40 -3.95 8.07
C SER A 69 20.26 -3.83 7.07
N LEU A 70 20.45 -3.09 5.96
CA LEU A 70 19.47 -3.00 4.87
C LEU A 70 19.50 -4.22 3.96
N PHE A 71 20.54 -5.04 4.07
CA PHE A 71 20.78 -6.13 3.15
C PHE A 71 20.58 -7.49 3.81
N VAL A 72 20.06 -8.43 3.03
CA VAL A 72 20.06 -9.85 3.37
C VAL A 72 21.39 -10.43 2.92
N THR A 73 22.06 -11.13 3.81
CA THR A 73 23.30 -11.84 3.48
C THR A 73 23.00 -12.88 2.39
N PRO A 74 23.70 -12.83 1.25
CA PRO A 74 23.49 -13.78 0.17
C PRO A 74 24.10 -15.15 0.52
N ASP A 75 23.49 -16.22 0.02
CA ASP A 75 23.93 -17.61 0.24
C ASP A 75 25.17 -17.97 -0.61
N GLU A 76 26.31 -17.28 -0.41
CA GLU A 76 27.62 -17.46 -1.09
C GLU A 76 27.89 -16.49 -2.26
N GLY A 77 28.65 -15.42 -1.99
CA GLY A 77 29.31 -14.58 -3.01
C GLY A 77 28.40 -13.79 -3.95
N GLY A 78 27.07 -13.91 -3.79
CA GLY A 78 26.08 -13.16 -4.56
C GLY A 78 26.03 -11.68 -4.21
N VAL A 79 25.33 -10.91 -5.04
CA VAL A 79 24.96 -9.52 -4.71
C VAL A 79 23.91 -9.57 -3.58
N PRO A 80 24.09 -8.82 -2.48
CA PRO A 80 23.10 -8.78 -1.42
C PRO A 80 21.77 -8.20 -1.90
N ASP A 81 20.68 -8.80 -1.48
CA ASP A 81 19.36 -8.23 -1.70
C ASP A 81 19.00 -7.21 -0.63
N LEU A 82 18.13 -6.26 -0.95
CA LEU A 82 17.47 -5.47 0.09
C LEU A 82 16.57 -6.37 0.95
N HIS A 83 16.63 -6.18 2.27
CA HIS A 83 15.81 -6.94 3.21
C HIS A 83 14.30 -6.82 2.92
N TYR A 84 13.90 -5.68 2.39
CA TYR A 84 12.49 -5.33 2.20
C TYR A 84 11.99 -5.56 0.78
N PHE A 85 12.86 -5.92 -0.15
CA PHE A 85 12.48 -6.16 -1.54
C PHE A 85 13.04 -7.49 -2.04
N ASN A 86 12.35 -8.08 -3.00
CA ASN A 86 12.97 -9.00 -3.93
C ASN A 86 13.39 -8.18 -5.16
N TYR A 87 14.61 -8.40 -5.67
CA TYR A 87 15.07 -7.74 -6.91
C TYR A 87 14.40 -8.33 -8.16
N LYS A 88 14.01 -9.61 -8.09
CA LYS A 88 13.26 -10.34 -9.11
C LYS A 88 12.11 -11.11 -8.49
N THR A 89 11.10 -11.45 -9.29
CA THR A 89 9.98 -12.30 -8.88
C THR A 89 10.48 -13.69 -8.44
N PRO A 90 10.32 -14.07 -7.17
CA PRO A 90 10.71 -15.39 -6.70
C PRO A 90 9.86 -16.51 -7.32
N SER A 91 10.45 -17.69 -7.44
CA SER A 91 9.77 -18.87 -7.99
C SER A 91 8.85 -19.54 -6.97
N ASP A 92 9.21 -19.48 -5.68
CA ASP A 92 8.34 -19.89 -4.58
C ASP A 92 7.65 -18.67 -3.96
N SER A 93 6.34 -18.79 -3.76
CA SER A 93 5.53 -17.83 -3.00
C SER A 93 6.01 -17.54 -1.57
N ASN A 94 6.76 -18.47 -0.96
CA ASN A 94 7.32 -18.32 0.39
C ASN A 94 8.61 -17.48 0.43
N GLU A 95 9.26 -17.27 -0.73
CA GLU A 95 10.51 -16.49 -0.84
C GLU A 95 10.26 -14.98 -0.96
N TYR A 96 9.01 -14.57 -1.13
CA TYR A 96 8.65 -13.15 -1.13
C TYR A 96 8.86 -12.55 0.26
N ARG A 97 9.45 -11.35 0.33
CA ARG A 97 9.70 -10.66 1.60
C ARG A 97 9.31 -9.18 1.59
N GLY A 98 9.22 -8.61 2.79
CA GLY A 98 9.01 -7.18 3.02
C GLY A 98 7.87 -6.55 2.21
N ILE A 99 8.19 -5.46 1.53
CA ILE A 99 7.28 -4.66 0.72
C ILE A 99 6.82 -5.44 -0.53
N THR A 100 7.69 -6.23 -1.14
CA THR A 100 7.32 -7.09 -2.27
C THR A 100 6.24 -8.09 -1.85
N LYS A 101 6.43 -8.78 -0.72
CA LYS A 101 5.42 -9.69 -0.14
C LYS A 101 4.13 -8.96 0.20
N TYR A 102 4.23 -7.76 0.77
CA TYR A 102 3.07 -6.95 1.13
C TYR A 102 2.17 -6.71 -0.08
N PHE A 103 2.71 -6.12 -1.16
CA PHE A 103 1.92 -5.79 -2.34
C PHE A 103 1.41 -7.03 -3.06
N ARG A 104 2.23 -8.09 -3.15
CA ARG A 104 1.80 -9.37 -3.70
C ARG A 104 0.58 -9.91 -2.96
N ASP A 105 0.66 -10.02 -1.65
CA ASP A 105 -0.41 -10.68 -0.90
C ASP A 105 -1.64 -9.77 -0.73
N ALA A 106 -1.44 -8.47 -0.58
CA ALA A 106 -2.51 -7.47 -0.63
C ALA A 106 -3.28 -7.53 -1.96
N SER A 107 -2.59 -7.81 -3.06
CA SER A 107 -3.17 -7.81 -4.40
C SER A 107 -3.60 -9.17 -4.95
N PHE A 108 -3.40 -10.26 -4.18
CA PHE A 108 -3.52 -11.64 -4.66
C PHE A 108 -2.61 -11.94 -5.87
N GLY A 109 -1.39 -11.42 -5.84
CA GLY A 109 -0.38 -11.59 -6.87
C GLY A 109 -0.57 -10.71 -8.10
N ARG A 110 -1.52 -9.77 -8.08
CA ARG A 110 -1.77 -8.87 -9.21
C ARG A 110 -0.78 -7.72 -9.28
N SER A 111 -0.31 -7.23 -8.14
CA SER A 111 0.67 -6.16 -8.02
C SER A 111 1.91 -6.69 -7.32
N ILE A 112 3.06 -6.52 -7.94
CA ILE A 112 4.35 -6.91 -7.37
C ILE A 112 5.26 -5.69 -7.45
N LEU A 113 5.70 -5.18 -6.31
CA LEU A 113 6.71 -4.14 -6.22
C LEU A 113 8.06 -4.78 -5.87
N LEU A 114 8.91 -4.93 -6.87
CA LEU A 114 10.30 -5.30 -6.75
C LEU A 114 11.16 -4.06 -6.50
N GLY A 115 12.39 -4.25 -6.06
CA GLY A 115 13.31 -3.15 -5.84
C GLY A 115 14.74 -3.59 -6.07
N ASP A 116 15.49 -2.79 -6.82
CA ASP A 116 16.93 -2.90 -6.94
C ASP A 116 17.58 -1.54 -6.67
N TYR A 117 18.86 -1.52 -6.30
CA TYR A 117 19.50 -0.36 -5.72
C TYR A 117 20.80 0.04 -6.42
N LEU A 118 21.25 1.27 -6.17
CA LEU A 118 22.63 1.66 -6.41
C LEU A 118 23.44 1.37 -5.15
N ASP A 119 24.57 0.69 -5.30
CA ASP A 119 25.48 0.32 -4.20
C ASP A 119 26.34 1.48 -3.70
N GLN A 120 26.13 2.68 -4.23
CA GLN A 120 26.82 3.91 -3.88
C GLN A 120 25.90 4.85 -3.11
N LEU A 121 26.43 5.39 -2.00
CA LEU A 121 25.76 6.46 -1.27
C LEU A 121 25.88 7.78 -2.04
N ILE A 122 24.74 8.42 -2.33
CA ILE A 122 24.69 9.75 -2.92
C ILE A 122 24.84 10.80 -1.81
N VAL A 123 25.94 11.53 -1.81
CA VAL A 123 26.16 12.61 -0.85
C VAL A 123 25.78 13.94 -1.48
N VAL A 124 24.73 14.57 -0.96
CA VAL A 124 24.24 15.86 -1.45
C VAL A 124 24.92 16.99 -0.69
N ASP A 125 25.69 17.83 -1.38
CA ASP A 125 26.25 19.03 -0.76
C ASP A 125 25.13 20.07 -0.47
N THR A 126 24.96 20.37 0.82
CA THR A 126 23.95 21.31 1.30
C THR A 126 24.51 22.69 1.61
N SER A 127 25.81 22.93 1.42
CA SER A 127 26.47 24.20 1.80
C SER A 127 25.89 25.44 1.11
N GLY A 128 25.23 25.26 -0.05
CA GLY A 128 24.49 26.30 -0.78
C GLY A 128 22.97 26.20 -0.71
N ILE A 129 22.43 25.21 0.00
CA ILE A 129 20.99 25.00 0.17
C ILE A 129 20.63 25.71 1.47
N GLY A 130 19.82 26.77 1.41
CA GLY A 130 19.44 27.54 2.61
C GLY A 130 18.83 26.66 3.72
N ASN A 131 18.56 27.25 4.89
CA ASN A 131 18.14 26.57 6.14
C ASN A 131 16.80 25.78 6.08
N SER A 132 16.26 25.45 4.92
CA SER A 132 15.01 24.72 4.77
C SER A 132 15.10 23.73 3.63
N ILE A 133 15.75 22.59 3.89
CA ILE A 133 15.61 21.41 3.05
C ILE A 133 14.23 20.84 3.34
N PHE A 134 13.36 20.92 2.33
CA PHE A 134 12.05 20.29 2.36
C PHE A 134 12.10 19.02 1.51
N CYS A 135 11.33 18.01 1.91
CA CYS A 135 11.20 16.72 1.21
C CYS A 135 10.95 16.89 -0.30
N GLU A 136 10.21 17.93 -0.68
CA GLU A 136 9.83 18.24 -2.05
C GLU A 136 11.02 18.66 -2.93
N ASN A 137 12.07 19.27 -2.34
CA ASN A 137 13.21 19.80 -3.09
C ASN A 137 14.44 18.87 -3.03
N VAL A 138 14.46 17.90 -2.11
CA VAL A 138 15.55 16.92 -1.98
C VAL A 138 15.78 16.15 -3.28
N CYS A 139 14.69 15.81 -3.97
CA CYS A 139 14.73 15.10 -5.25
C CYS A 139 15.58 15.84 -6.28
N ASP A 140 15.43 17.17 -6.38
CA ASP A 140 16.19 18.00 -7.33
C ASP A 140 17.70 17.87 -7.09
N TYR A 141 18.12 17.88 -5.83
CA TYR A 141 19.54 17.80 -5.46
C TYR A 141 20.13 16.41 -5.66
N VAL A 142 19.40 15.36 -5.23
CA VAL A 142 19.82 13.97 -5.44
C VAL A 142 19.95 13.68 -6.94
N PHE A 143 18.96 14.10 -7.75
CA PHE A 143 19.00 13.86 -9.19
C PHE A 143 20.00 14.74 -9.91
N LYS A 144 20.27 15.95 -9.43
CA LYS A 144 21.39 16.76 -9.93
C LYS A 144 22.71 16.01 -9.74
N GLU A 145 23.01 15.55 -8.53
CA GLU A 145 24.24 14.81 -8.23
C GLU A 145 24.35 13.53 -9.08
N LEU A 146 23.23 12.80 -9.21
CA LEU A 146 23.13 11.59 -10.02
C LEU A 146 23.44 11.87 -11.50
N ASN A 147 22.91 12.96 -12.06
CA ASN A 147 23.11 13.36 -13.45
C ASN A 147 24.53 13.88 -13.72
N GLU A 148 25.10 14.68 -12.82
CA GLU A 148 26.47 15.20 -12.95
C GLU A 148 27.51 14.08 -12.90
N ASN A 149 27.15 12.95 -12.29
CA ASN A 149 27.97 11.76 -12.16
C ASN A 149 27.41 10.55 -12.94
N GLU A 150 26.63 10.75 -14.01
CA GLU A 150 25.91 9.65 -14.71
C GLU A 150 26.82 8.49 -15.15
N ASN A 151 28.09 8.75 -15.45
CA ASN A 151 29.08 7.71 -15.79
C ASN A 151 29.39 6.73 -14.66
N LYS A 152 29.13 7.11 -13.41
CA LYS A 152 29.26 6.22 -12.23
C LYS A 152 28.04 5.32 -12.04
N PHE A 153 26.90 5.70 -12.62
CA PHE A 153 25.59 5.10 -12.38
C PHE A 153 25.01 4.52 -13.66
N THR A 154 25.67 3.48 -14.17
CA THR A 154 25.25 2.84 -15.43
C THR A 154 24.38 1.61 -15.20
N HIS A 155 24.54 0.96 -14.04
CA HIS A 155 23.82 -0.25 -13.67
C HIS A 155 23.42 -0.22 -12.20
N THR A 156 22.36 -0.94 -11.86
CA THR A 156 22.02 -1.28 -10.47
C THR A 156 22.92 -2.39 -9.94
N ALA A 157 22.82 -2.68 -8.64
CA ALA A 157 23.60 -3.73 -7.97
C ALA A 157 23.42 -5.11 -8.63
N HIS A 158 22.21 -5.44 -9.11
CA HIS A 158 21.95 -6.69 -9.81
C HIS A 158 22.10 -6.61 -11.34
N GLY A 159 22.65 -5.50 -11.86
CA GLY A 159 23.05 -5.38 -13.27
C GLY A 159 21.96 -4.88 -14.22
N TYR A 160 20.85 -4.30 -13.72
CA TYR A 160 19.89 -3.64 -14.61
C TYR A 160 20.52 -2.36 -15.18
N SER A 161 20.47 -2.20 -16.51
CA SER A 161 20.99 -1.02 -17.19
C SER A 161 20.09 0.19 -16.96
N LEU A 162 20.70 1.33 -16.61
CA LEU A 162 20.02 2.60 -16.36
C LEU A 162 20.13 3.57 -17.56
N THR A 163 20.72 3.11 -18.66
CA THR A 163 21.19 4.00 -19.72
C THR A 163 20.16 4.31 -20.79
N ASN A 164 19.20 3.41 -21.05
CA ASN A 164 18.32 3.53 -22.23
C ASN A 164 16.87 3.01 -22.04
N THR A 165 16.55 2.35 -20.93
CA THR A 165 15.21 1.81 -20.66
C THR A 165 14.83 2.06 -19.22
N ASP A 166 13.53 2.14 -18.95
CA ASP A 166 12.99 1.93 -17.61
C ASP A 166 13.28 0.50 -17.14
N LEU A 167 13.21 0.29 -15.83
CA LEU A 167 13.54 -1.00 -15.20
C LEU A 167 12.45 -2.06 -15.44
N ASP A 168 11.26 -1.69 -15.92
CA ASP A 168 10.07 -2.53 -15.98
C ASP A 168 9.75 -3.06 -17.39
N THR A 169 10.78 -3.50 -18.11
CA THR A 169 10.72 -3.81 -19.56
C THR A 169 9.67 -4.85 -19.98
N TYR A 170 9.13 -5.66 -19.06
CA TYR A 170 8.15 -6.72 -19.37
C TYR A 170 6.96 -6.72 -18.41
N ASP A 171 5.75 -6.96 -18.93
CA ASP A 171 4.54 -7.12 -18.13
C ASP A 171 4.45 -8.52 -17.50
N SER A 172 3.42 -8.74 -16.67
CA SER A 172 3.13 -10.03 -16.03
C SER A 172 2.88 -11.21 -16.99
N ASN A 173 2.74 -10.95 -18.29
CA ASN A 173 2.61 -11.96 -19.35
C ASN A 173 3.89 -12.10 -20.21
N ASN A 174 5.03 -11.56 -19.75
CA ASN A 174 6.29 -11.46 -20.48
C ASN A 174 6.17 -10.70 -21.81
N LYS A 175 5.18 -9.81 -21.96
CA LYS A 175 5.12 -8.90 -23.11
C LYS A 175 5.98 -7.69 -22.83
N GLN A 176 6.79 -7.32 -23.81
CA GLN A 176 7.63 -6.14 -23.72
C GLN A 176 6.77 -4.89 -23.56
N LYS A 177 7.00 -4.13 -22.49
CA LYS A 177 6.40 -2.81 -22.30
C LYS A 177 7.09 -1.81 -23.21
N ILE A 178 6.31 -0.88 -23.76
CA ILE A 178 6.86 0.25 -24.50
C ILE A 178 7.33 1.26 -23.46
N SER A 179 8.66 1.43 -23.36
CA SER A 179 9.22 2.40 -22.43
C SER A 179 8.68 3.80 -22.72
N ASN A 180 8.20 4.47 -21.67
CA ASN A 180 7.82 5.88 -21.71
C ASN A 180 9.03 6.81 -21.47
N ARG A 181 10.24 6.23 -21.39
CA ARG A 181 11.49 6.89 -21.01
C ARG A 181 11.42 7.61 -19.66
N LYS A 182 10.66 7.10 -18.70
CA LYS A 182 10.53 7.62 -17.33
C LYS A 182 10.68 6.42 -16.39
N PHE A 183 11.35 6.57 -15.25
CA PHE A 183 11.26 5.53 -14.22
C PHE A 183 9.83 5.50 -13.67
N ASP A 184 9.22 4.33 -13.51
CA ASP A 184 7.90 4.28 -12.85
C ASP A 184 8.01 4.69 -11.39
N VAL A 185 9.00 4.13 -10.68
CA VAL A 185 9.22 4.39 -9.26
C VAL A 185 10.70 4.55 -8.96
N VAL A 186 11.05 5.65 -8.29
CA VAL A 186 12.34 5.85 -7.63
C VAL A 186 12.08 6.00 -6.13
N ILE A 187 12.79 5.24 -5.31
CA ILE A 187 12.71 5.31 -3.85
C ILE A 187 13.99 5.96 -3.34
N LEU A 188 13.87 7.14 -2.74
CA LEU A 188 14.95 7.83 -2.05
C LEU A 188 14.91 7.48 -0.57
N ILE A 189 15.97 6.86 -0.07
CA ILE A 189 16.14 6.53 1.34
C ILE A 189 17.18 7.46 1.94
N ASP A 190 16.71 8.34 2.81
CA ASP A 190 17.55 9.21 3.63
C ASP A 190 18.17 8.39 4.76
N ILE A 191 19.47 8.10 4.65
CA ILE A 191 20.14 7.24 5.62
C ILE A 191 20.35 7.91 6.99
N ASN A 192 20.34 9.25 7.05
CA ASN A 192 20.54 10.01 8.29
C ASN A 192 19.22 10.55 8.88
N ALA A 193 18.10 10.36 8.17
CA ALA A 193 16.78 10.84 8.57
C ALA A 193 16.70 12.37 8.80
N SER A 194 17.56 13.14 8.13
CA SER A 194 17.72 14.59 8.31
C SER A 194 16.83 15.44 7.40
N ALA A 195 16.44 14.92 6.23
CA ALA A 195 15.70 15.66 5.21
C ALA A 195 14.18 15.69 5.48
N CYS A 196 13.64 14.64 6.10
CA CYS A 196 12.19 14.45 6.23
C CYS A 196 11.70 14.18 7.65
N THR A 197 11.80 15.19 8.52
CA THR A 197 11.37 15.11 9.93
C THR A 197 9.85 14.91 10.16
N ARG A 198 9.03 14.83 9.10
CA ARG A 198 7.56 14.80 9.16
C ARG A 198 6.91 13.58 8.50
N GLY A 199 7.68 12.52 8.25
CA GLY A 199 7.24 11.35 7.48
C GLY A 199 7.66 11.43 6.02
N GLY A 200 7.22 10.46 5.23
CA GLY A 200 7.59 10.30 3.83
C GLY A 200 6.82 11.22 2.89
N VAL A 201 7.21 11.20 1.61
CA VAL A 201 6.57 11.98 0.55
C VAL A 201 6.53 11.19 -0.75
N SER A 202 5.37 11.21 -1.42
CA SER A 202 5.18 10.77 -2.79
C SER A 202 4.99 11.98 -3.71
N THR A 203 5.82 12.11 -4.73
CA THR A 203 5.76 13.20 -5.71
C THR A 203 6.09 12.72 -7.11
N SER A 204 5.63 13.46 -8.13
CA SER A 204 6.05 13.22 -9.52
C SER A 204 7.16 14.20 -9.87
N PHE A 205 8.33 13.69 -10.23
CA PHE A 205 9.46 14.48 -10.71
C PHE A 205 9.49 14.47 -12.24
N ASN A 206 9.49 15.66 -12.85
CA ASN A 206 9.45 15.82 -14.32
C ASN A 206 10.80 16.25 -14.92
N GLY A 207 11.88 16.29 -14.14
CA GLY A 207 13.22 16.59 -14.61
C GLY A 207 13.96 15.34 -15.11
N LYS A 208 15.23 15.51 -15.50
CA LYS A 208 16.11 14.41 -15.92
C LYS A 208 16.50 13.55 -14.70
N VAL A 209 16.35 12.23 -14.78
CA VAL A 209 16.88 11.25 -13.81
C VAL A 209 17.72 10.27 -14.61
N LEU A 210 19.05 10.41 -14.55
CA LEU A 210 19.96 9.77 -15.51
C LEU A 210 19.44 10.02 -16.94
N ASN A 211 19.45 9.05 -17.84
CA ASN A 211 19.02 9.27 -19.23
C ASN A 211 17.50 9.27 -19.46
N LEU A 212 16.69 9.31 -18.38
CA LEU A 212 15.24 9.25 -18.40
C LEU A 212 14.59 10.58 -17.97
N ASN A 213 13.35 10.78 -18.41
CA ASN A 213 12.55 12.00 -18.32
C ASN A 213 11.60 11.97 -17.11
N GLY A 214 12.16 11.72 -15.93
CA GLY A 214 11.44 11.83 -14.67
C GLY A 214 11.22 10.50 -13.96
N ALA A 215 10.48 10.59 -12.85
CA ALA A 215 10.09 9.47 -12.01
C ALA A 215 8.85 9.80 -11.17
N ASP A 216 8.07 8.80 -10.76
CA ASP A 216 7.33 8.97 -9.50
C ASP A 216 8.27 8.60 -8.35
N VAL A 217 8.42 9.51 -7.38
CA VAL A 217 9.46 9.48 -6.37
C VAL A 217 8.82 9.28 -5.01
N LEU A 218 9.33 8.29 -4.28
CA LEU A 218 8.98 8.02 -2.89
C LEU A 218 10.18 8.41 -2.04
N LEU A 219 9.97 9.28 -1.08
CA LEU A 219 11.00 9.68 -0.12
C LEU A 219 10.67 9.08 1.23
N ALA A 220 11.62 8.37 1.81
CA ALA A 220 11.48 7.70 3.10
C ALA A 220 12.74 7.89 3.94
N GLN A 221 12.56 7.85 5.26
CA GLN A 221 13.68 7.78 6.19
C GLN A 221 14.18 6.33 6.31
N PHE A 222 15.44 6.19 6.69
CA PHE A 222 16.00 4.92 7.13
C PHE A 222 15.12 4.28 8.21
N ASN A 223 14.85 2.98 8.05
CA ASN A 223 14.00 2.16 8.91
C ASN A 223 12.50 2.46 8.94
N ASP A 224 11.97 3.38 8.14
CA ASP A 224 10.52 3.62 8.04
C ASP A 224 9.91 2.97 6.79
N PHE A 225 9.83 1.63 6.77
CA PHE A 225 9.32 0.90 5.61
C PHE A 225 7.81 1.00 5.45
N SER A 226 7.10 1.24 6.55
CA SER A 226 5.66 1.48 6.54
C SER A 226 5.33 2.70 5.70
N ILE A 227 6.21 3.72 5.71
CA ILE A 227 6.04 4.90 4.87
C ILE A 227 6.25 4.60 3.41
N ILE A 228 7.17 3.71 3.03
CA ILE A 228 7.35 3.35 1.60
C ILE A 228 6.08 2.68 1.07
N VAL A 229 5.44 1.81 1.88
CA VAL A 229 4.15 1.20 1.55
C VAL A 229 3.08 2.28 1.37
N HIS A 230 3.01 3.25 2.29
CA HIS A 230 2.07 4.38 2.24
C HIS A 230 2.30 5.25 1.00
N GLU A 231 3.53 5.70 0.77
CA GLU A 231 3.88 6.60 -0.33
C GLU A 231 3.76 5.92 -1.69
N TYR A 232 4.06 4.62 -1.81
CA TYR A 232 3.79 3.88 -3.05
C TYR A 232 2.28 3.74 -3.30
N ALA A 233 1.46 3.62 -2.26
CA ALA A 233 0.02 3.58 -2.44
C ALA A 233 -0.55 4.89 -2.99
N HIS A 234 0.13 6.03 -2.79
CA HIS A 234 -0.21 7.27 -3.49
C HIS A 234 -0.02 7.20 -5.01
N CYS A 235 0.97 6.44 -5.48
CA CYS A 235 1.17 6.20 -6.91
C CYS A 235 0.04 5.37 -7.51
N LEU A 236 -0.61 4.53 -6.71
CA LEU A 236 -1.72 3.67 -7.14
C LEU A 236 -3.08 4.36 -7.01
N LEU A 237 -3.41 4.87 -5.83
CA LEU A 237 -4.75 5.33 -5.47
C LEU A 237 -4.98 6.81 -5.79
N GLY A 238 -3.95 7.64 -5.69
CA GLY A 238 -4.05 9.10 -5.86
C GLY A 238 -3.34 9.88 -4.76
N GLY A 239 -3.51 11.21 -4.75
CA GLY A 239 -2.86 12.08 -3.75
C GLY A 239 -3.49 12.01 -2.35
N ASN A 240 -3.19 13.01 -1.51
CA ASN A 240 -3.65 13.09 -0.12
C ASN A 240 -5.18 13.04 0.07
N ASP A 241 -5.97 13.36 -0.96
CA ASP A 241 -7.43 13.23 -0.93
C ASP A 241 -7.91 11.77 -0.76
N TYR A 242 -7.01 10.80 -0.99
CA TYR A 242 -7.27 9.36 -0.85
C TYR A 242 -6.87 8.80 0.53
N HIS A 243 -6.60 9.66 1.51
CA HIS A 243 -6.44 9.26 2.91
C HIS A 243 -7.78 8.89 3.56
N VAL A 244 -8.34 7.76 3.13
CA VAL A 244 -9.74 7.36 3.41
C VAL A 244 -9.85 6.24 4.45
N ALA A 245 -8.72 5.66 4.88
CA ALA A 245 -8.71 4.48 5.75
C ALA A 245 -8.67 4.78 7.26
N GLY A 246 -8.78 6.04 7.68
CA GLY A 246 -8.74 6.42 9.09
C GLY A 246 -7.57 7.33 9.47
N ASN A 247 -7.67 7.93 10.67
CA ASN A 247 -6.60 8.65 11.38
C ASN A 247 -5.78 9.74 10.63
N ASN A 248 -6.29 10.32 9.54
CA ASN A 248 -5.63 11.41 8.81
C ASN A 248 -6.65 12.48 8.34
N ARG A 249 -6.32 13.36 7.38
CA ARG A 249 -7.15 14.51 6.94
C ARG A 249 -8.62 14.20 6.59
N GLY A 250 -8.99 12.94 6.38
CA GLY A 250 -10.38 12.47 6.17
C GLY A 250 -11.14 11.96 7.41
N CYS A 251 -10.54 11.91 8.61
CA CYS A 251 -11.13 11.24 9.79
C CYS A 251 -12.25 12.02 10.51
N CYS A 252 -12.48 13.30 10.18
CA CYS A 252 -13.31 14.21 10.99
C CYS A 252 -14.69 14.56 10.41
N GLY A 253 -15.23 13.80 9.46
CA GLY A 253 -16.42 14.22 8.72
C GLY A 253 -17.77 13.90 9.36
N TYR A 254 -18.11 12.60 9.44
CA TYR A 254 -19.52 12.20 9.43
C TYR A 254 -19.83 10.87 10.14
N PHE A 255 -18.86 10.28 10.83
CA PHE A 255 -19.07 8.99 11.51
C PHE A 255 -18.77 9.05 13.01
N LEU A 256 -19.43 8.17 13.77
CA LEU A 256 -19.55 8.24 15.23
C LEU A 256 -18.21 8.07 15.99
N PHE A 257 -17.16 7.60 15.32
CA PHE A 257 -15.81 7.45 15.85
C PHE A 257 -14.78 7.59 14.71
N PRO A 258 -13.53 8.03 14.99
CA PRO A 258 -12.46 7.98 14.02
C PRO A 258 -12.35 6.54 13.52
N PRO A 259 -12.45 6.26 12.22
CA PRO A 259 -12.22 4.91 11.74
C PRO A 259 -10.77 4.55 12.11
N GLY A 260 -10.60 3.66 13.07
CA GLY A 260 -9.35 2.95 13.30
C GLY A 260 -9.34 1.81 12.30
N GLY A 261 -8.66 2.00 11.18
CA GLY A 261 -8.80 1.15 10.02
C GLY A 261 -7.46 0.65 9.52
N TYR A 262 -7.34 -0.66 9.30
CA TYR A 262 -6.36 -1.19 8.36
C TYR A 262 -6.58 -0.52 7.00
N GLY A 263 -5.56 0.01 6.35
CA GLY A 263 -5.62 0.51 4.99
C GLY A 263 -4.32 1.16 4.58
N ILE A 264 -4.02 1.08 3.29
CA ILE A 264 -2.68 1.42 2.79
C ILE A 264 -2.40 2.93 2.84
N LEU A 265 -3.46 3.75 2.85
CA LEU A 265 -3.38 5.22 2.98
C LEU A 265 -4.04 5.73 4.27
N SER A 266 -3.89 4.98 5.36
CA SER A 266 -4.37 5.43 6.68
C SER A 266 -3.37 6.38 7.34
N GLY A 267 -3.74 6.99 8.46
CA GLY A 267 -2.80 7.75 9.29
C GLY A 267 -1.67 6.87 9.81
N SER A 268 -0.50 7.44 10.09
CA SER A 268 0.74 6.72 10.44
C SER A 268 0.74 6.00 11.80
N ASP A 269 -0.41 5.72 12.41
CA ASP A 269 -0.44 4.84 13.58
C ASP A 269 -0.12 3.40 13.15
N ALA A 270 0.91 2.80 13.75
CA ALA A 270 1.58 1.54 13.35
C ALA A 270 0.68 0.32 13.03
N TYR A 271 -0.60 0.38 13.36
CA TYR A 271 -1.58 -0.68 13.09
C TYR A 271 -2.21 -0.56 11.71
N SER A 272 -2.36 0.65 11.19
CA SER A 272 -3.24 0.96 10.07
C SER A 272 -2.61 0.59 8.71
N LEU A 273 -1.32 0.84 8.52
CA LEU A 273 -0.60 0.57 7.26
C LEU A 273 -0.33 -0.92 7.02
N SER A 274 -0.47 -1.77 8.07
CA SER A 274 -0.09 -3.20 8.06
C SER A 274 -0.88 -4.09 7.11
N SER A 275 -1.88 -3.54 6.42
CA SER A 275 -2.67 -4.29 5.45
C SER A 275 -3.54 -3.40 4.56
N ALA A 276 -3.73 -3.84 3.31
CA ALA A 276 -4.82 -3.36 2.47
C ALA A 276 -6.18 -3.76 3.04
N ASN A 277 -7.18 -2.91 2.83
CA ASN A 277 -8.57 -3.17 3.18
C ASN A 277 -9.45 -3.47 1.97
N ALA A 278 -10.74 -3.71 2.24
CA ALA A 278 -11.69 -4.05 1.20
C ALA A 278 -11.94 -2.91 0.22
N TRP A 279 -11.90 -1.66 0.71
CA TRP A 279 -11.99 -0.51 -0.17
C TRP A 279 -10.73 -0.38 -1.06
N ASP A 280 -9.54 -0.49 -0.48
CA ASP A 280 -8.26 -0.43 -1.21
C ASP A 280 -8.26 -1.47 -2.34
N ARG A 281 -8.63 -2.71 -1.99
CA ARG A 281 -8.69 -3.80 -2.96
C ARG A 281 -9.73 -3.56 -4.04
N TRP A 282 -10.92 -3.10 -3.68
CA TRP A 282 -11.97 -2.80 -4.64
C TRP A 282 -11.55 -1.70 -5.63
N ARG A 283 -10.92 -0.65 -5.10
CA ARG A 283 -10.47 0.51 -5.87
C ARG A 283 -9.34 0.15 -6.85
N LEU A 284 -8.46 -0.75 -6.44
CA LEU A 284 -7.32 -1.22 -7.22
C LEU A 284 -7.61 -2.46 -8.07
N GLY A 285 -8.82 -3.04 -7.97
CA GLY A 285 -9.19 -4.27 -8.67
C GLY A 285 -8.48 -5.53 -8.14
N TRP A 286 -8.01 -5.50 -6.90
CA TRP A 286 -7.24 -6.56 -6.26
C TRP A 286 -8.13 -7.67 -5.69
N PHE A 287 -8.67 -8.48 -6.59
CA PHE A 287 -9.54 -9.61 -6.24
C PHE A 287 -8.87 -10.95 -6.56
N PRO A 288 -9.07 -12.00 -5.73
CA PRO A 288 -8.49 -13.30 -6.01
C PRO A 288 -9.06 -13.89 -7.31
N THR A 289 -8.17 -14.31 -8.21
CA THR A 289 -8.52 -14.77 -9.57
C THR A 289 -9.34 -16.05 -9.59
N GLN A 290 -9.19 -16.91 -8.59
CA GLN A 290 -9.97 -18.16 -8.45
C GLN A 290 -11.48 -17.95 -8.26
N TYR A 291 -11.91 -16.71 -8.05
CA TYR A 291 -13.33 -16.34 -7.89
C TYR A 291 -13.78 -15.33 -8.95
N LYS A 292 -13.04 -15.24 -10.06
CA LYS A 292 -13.31 -14.42 -11.25
C LYS A 292 -14.45 -15.00 -12.09
N THR A 293 -15.48 -15.53 -11.44
CA THR A 293 -16.80 -15.64 -12.06
C THR A 293 -17.40 -14.24 -11.98
N ASP A 294 -17.54 -13.59 -13.13
CA ASP A 294 -17.60 -12.13 -13.36
C ASP A 294 -18.76 -11.34 -12.71
N SER A 295 -19.34 -11.77 -11.60
CA SER A 295 -20.51 -11.09 -10.99
C SER A 295 -20.39 -10.67 -9.53
N LEU A 296 -19.40 -11.16 -8.76
CA LEU A 296 -19.36 -10.93 -7.31
C LEU A 296 -18.04 -10.30 -6.83
N GLU A 297 -17.91 -8.98 -7.04
CA GLU A 297 -16.78 -8.18 -6.51
C GLU A 297 -16.73 -8.22 -4.98
N PHE A 298 -17.90 -8.25 -4.34
CA PHE A 298 -18.08 -8.40 -2.90
C PHE A 298 -18.77 -9.73 -2.63
N ARG A 299 -18.11 -10.56 -1.84
CA ARG A 299 -18.58 -11.91 -1.58
C ARG A 299 -18.21 -12.41 -0.20
N ALA A 300 -18.99 -13.35 0.27
CA ALA A 300 -18.73 -14.14 1.47
C ALA A 300 -19.26 -15.57 1.27
N LEU A 301 -19.03 -16.46 2.23
CA LEU A 301 -19.68 -17.76 2.23
C LEU A 301 -20.99 -17.69 3.01
N ASN A 302 -22.02 -18.41 2.58
CA ASN A 302 -23.20 -18.69 3.41
C ASN A 302 -22.91 -19.88 4.36
N THR A 303 -23.91 -20.25 5.17
CA THR A 303 -23.79 -21.37 6.13
C THR A 303 -23.63 -22.75 5.48
N ALA A 304 -23.96 -22.90 4.20
CA ALA A 304 -23.71 -24.10 3.41
C ALA A 304 -22.28 -24.13 2.80
N GLY A 305 -21.48 -23.07 2.99
CA GLY A 305 -20.14 -22.96 2.40
C GLY A 305 -20.13 -22.50 0.95
N THR A 306 -21.27 -22.02 0.42
CA THR A 306 -21.40 -21.52 -0.95
C THR A 306 -21.04 -20.03 -1.00
N VAL A 307 -20.29 -19.62 -2.03
CA VAL A 307 -20.00 -18.20 -2.30
C VAL A 307 -21.28 -17.49 -2.72
N ILE A 308 -21.64 -16.40 -2.04
CA ILE A 308 -22.81 -15.57 -2.33
C ILE A 308 -22.43 -14.09 -2.43
N SER A 309 -23.27 -13.29 -3.09
CA SER A 309 -23.16 -11.83 -3.05
C SER A 309 -23.28 -11.33 -1.62
N SER A 310 -22.46 -10.36 -1.28
CA SER A 310 -22.47 -9.70 0.02
C SER A 310 -22.40 -8.18 -0.11
N ASP A 311 -22.90 -7.66 -1.24
CA ASP A 311 -23.10 -6.24 -1.51
C ASP A 311 -24.56 -5.88 -1.31
N PHE A 312 -24.84 -4.90 -0.47
CA PHE A 312 -26.20 -4.54 -0.08
C PHE A 312 -26.45 -3.04 -0.16
N VAL A 313 -27.49 -2.66 -0.89
CA VAL A 313 -28.11 -1.33 -0.85
C VAL A 313 -29.47 -1.39 -0.17
N TYR A 314 -29.99 -0.24 0.23
CA TYR A 314 -31.31 -0.18 0.86
C TYR A 314 -32.40 -0.68 -0.10
N GLY A 315 -33.23 -1.61 0.37
CA GLY A 315 -34.32 -2.21 -0.42
C GLY A 315 -33.97 -3.53 -1.11
N ASP A 316 -32.71 -3.97 -1.04
CA ASP A 316 -32.31 -5.27 -1.58
C ASP A 316 -33.02 -6.43 -0.88
N THR A 317 -33.33 -7.46 -1.66
CA THR A 317 -33.72 -8.77 -1.12
C THR A 317 -32.47 -9.55 -0.76
N LEU A 318 -32.39 -10.06 0.47
CA LEU A 318 -31.25 -10.86 0.91
C LEU A 318 -31.16 -12.17 0.10
N PRO A 319 -29.96 -12.74 -0.12
CA PRO A 319 -29.77 -13.96 -0.90
C PRO A 319 -30.62 -15.15 -0.42
N SER A 320 -30.86 -15.25 0.89
CA SER A 320 -31.74 -16.26 1.49
C SER A 320 -33.22 -16.11 1.13
N GLY A 321 -33.64 -14.98 0.57
CA GLY A 321 -35.05 -14.61 0.38
C GLY A 321 -35.78 -14.29 1.69
N THR A 322 -35.05 -14.14 2.80
CA THR A 322 -35.63 -13.85 4.12
C THR A 322 -35.20 -12.47 4.64
N PHE A 323 -35.68 -12.10 5.83
CA PHE A 323 -35.27 -10.86 6.51
C PHE A 323 -33.93 -10.97 7.25
N GLN A 324 -33.26 -12.12 7.18
CA GLN A 324 -31.98 -12.38 7.84
C GLN A 324 -31.02 -13.12 6.91
N GLU A 325 -29.74 -12.79 6.98
CA GLU A 325 -28.68 -13.53 6.29
C GLU A 325 -27.51 -13.80 7.25
N GLU A 326 -26.86 -14.95 7.10
CA GLU A 326 -25.66 -15.30 7.86
C GLU A 326 -24.47 -15.48 6.91
N PHE A 327 -23.43 -14.69 7.15
CA PHE A 327 -22.20 -14.71 6.37
C PHE A 327 -21.05 -15.31 7.19
N ILE A 328 -20.29 -16.19 6.56
CA ILE A 328 -19.00 -16.67 7.05
C ILE A 328 -17.90 -15.90 6.33
N LEU A 329 -17.21 -15.05 7.10
CA LEU A 329 -16.03 -14.31 6.66
C LEU A 329 -14.77 -15.07 7.11
N ARG A 330 -13.99 -15.61 6.17
CA ARG A 330 -12.66 -16.16 6.47
C ARG A 330 -11.65 -15.02 6.58
N ASP A 331 -10.36 -15.35 6.77
CA ASP A 331 -9.31 -14.33 6.81
C ASP A 331 -9.27 -13.52 5.52
N PHE A 332 -9.62 -12.24 5.63
CA PHE A 332 -9.72 -11.31 4.51
C PHE A 332 -8.45 -11.27 3.67
N MET A 333 -7.25 -11.33 4.27
CA MET A 333 -6.03 -11.25 3.46
C MET A 333 -5.83 -12.48 2.59
N LYS A 334 -6.28 -13.65 3.06
CA LYS A 334 -6.18 -14.92 2.31
C LYS A 334 -7.33 -15.15 1.35
N THR A 335 -8.53 -14.70 1.67
CA THR A 335 -9.74 -15.07 0.92
C THR A 335 -10.43 -13.90 0.26
N GLY A 336 -10.25 -12.68 0.76
CA GLY A 336 -10.93 -11.48 0.28
C GLY A 336 -12.43 -11.44 0.63
N ASP A 337 -12.89 -12.28 1.56
CA ASP A 337 -14.31 -12.29 1.95
C ASP A 337 -14.67 -10.99 2.68
N VAL A 338 -15.75 -10.33 2.25
CA VAL A 338 -16.19 -9.03 2.74
C VAL A 338 -17.71 -8.95 2.69
N VAL A 339 -18.34 -8.19 3.58
CA VAL A 339 -19.72 -7.72 3.41
C VAL A 339 -19.68 -6.20 3.25
N ARG A 340 -20.30 -5.69 2.19
CA ARG A 340 -20.41 -4.26 1.90
C ARG A 340 -21.86 -3.83 2.02
N ILE A 341 -22.12 -2.78 2.79
CA ILE A 341 -23.46 -2.27 3.06
C ILE A 341 -23.46 -0.77 2.77
N GLN A 342 -24.31 -0.31 1.85
CA GLN A 342 -24.51 1.10 1.64
C GLN A 342 -25.20 1.70 2.86
N LEU A 343 -24.62 2.77 3.38
CA LEU A 343 -25.18 3.47 4.52
C LEU A 343 -26.21 4.50 4.05
N PRO A 344 -27.29 4.71 4.84
CA PRO A 344 -28.20 5.82 4.59
C PRO A 344 -27.41 7.13 4.56
N HIS A 345 -27.65 7.95 3.55
CA HIS A 345 -27.12 9.30 3.48
C HIS A 345 -28.28 10.25 3.16
N ASP A 346 -28.41 11.32 3.93
CA ASP A 346 -29.40 12.35 3.65
C ASP A 346 -28.88 13.25 2.53
N GLU A 347 -29.62 13.34 1.42
CA GLU A 347 -29.32 14.19 0.26
C GLU A 347 -29.06 15.68 0.61
N LEU A 348 -29.45 16.11 1.83
CA LEU A 348 -29.57 17.49 2.26
C LEU A 348 -29.00 17.73 3.68
N LEU A 349 -27.71 17.45 3.90
CA LEU A 349 -27.03 18.00 5.07
C LEU A 349 -26.84 19.51 4.89
N THR A 350 -27.76 20.28 5.47
CA THR A 350 -27.66 21.74 5.55
C THR A 350 -26.82 22.08 6.78
N ASN A 351 -25.65 22.70 6.60
CA ASN A 351 -24.86 23.11 7.76
C ASN A 351 -25.57 24.23 8.56
N ALA A 352 -25.10 24.50 9.78
CA ALA A 352 -25.64 25.57 10.65
C ALA A 352 -25.64 26.99 10.02
N LYS A 353 -25.07 27.15 8.83
CA LYS A 353 -25.04 28.40 8.04
C LYS A 353 -25.98 28.35 6.82
N GLY A 354 -26.92 27.41 6.75
CA GLY A 354 -27.90 27.31 5.66
C GLY A 354 -27.33 26.84 4.32
N ARG A 355 -26.07 26.38 4.26
CA ARG A 355 -25.49 25.85 3.02
C ARG A 355 -25.90 24.40 2.87
N VAL A 356 -26.71 24.12 1.86
CA VAL A 356 -26.97 22.77 1.36
C VAL A 356 -25.66 22.22 0.81
N ARG A 357 -25.02 21.28 1.52
CA ARG A 357 -24.03 20.43 0.89
C ARG A 357 -24.82 19.36 0.15
N LYS A 358 -24.72 19.31 -1.18
CA LYS A 358 -25.12 18.10 -1.92
C LYS A 358 -24.36 16.94 -1.28
N SER A 359 -25.04 16.00 -0.63
CA SER A 359 -24.38 14.76 -0.24
C SER A 359 -24.22 13.89 -1.49
N SER A 360 -23.28 14.24 -2.36
CA SER A 360 -23.03 13.48 -3.60
C SER A 360 -22.22 12.20 -3.36
N GLU A 361 -21.94 11.83 -2.11
CA GLU A 361 -20.96 10.80 -1.79
C GLU A 361 -21.64 9.69 -1.00
N MET A 362 -21.91 8.58 -1.69
CA MET A 362 -22.41 7.35 -1.10
C MET A 362 -21.43 6.88 -0.03
N GLN A 363 -21.92 6.64 1.17
CA GLN A 363 -21.15 6.03 2.24
C GLN A 363 -21.37 4.52 2.25
N TRP A 364 -20.33 3.78 2.55
CA TRP A 364 -20.34 2.32 2.58
C TRP A 364 -19.74 1.86 3.89
N CYS A 365 -20.33 0.84 4.50
CA CYS A 365 -19.77 0.07 5.60
C CYS A 365 -19.17 -1.22 5.03
N TRP A 366 -17.91 -1.45 5.33
CA TRP A 366 -17.17 -2.63 4.90
C TRP A 366 -16.88 -3.50 6.11
N ILE A 367 -17.30 -4.76 6.08
CA ILE A 367 -17.12 -5.71 7.18
C ILE A 367 -16.20 -6.82 6.69
N THR A 368 -15.05 -6.95 7.35
CA THR A 368 -14.04 -7.96 7.05
C THR A 368 -13.66 -8.71 8.32
N ASN A 369 -13.24 -9.97 8.17
CA ASN A 369 -12.65 -10.73 9.27
C ASN A 369 -11.13 -10.79 9.07
N ARG A 370 -10.36 -10.36 10.07
CA ARG A 370 -8.90 -10.39 10.06
C ARG A 370 -8.40 -11.23 11.21
N GLN A 371 -7.81 -12.36 10.88
CA GLN A 371 -7.11 -13.17 11.85
C GLN A 371 -5.69 -12.62 11.88
N MET A 372 -5.38 -11.79 12.88
CA MET A 372 -4.05 -11.19 13.12
C MET A 372 -3.03 -12.26 13.51
N THR A 373 -2.84 -13.24 12.61
CA THR A 373 -1.92 -14.37 12.74
C THR A 373 -0.48 -13.89 12.56
N ASP A 374 0.47 -14.80 12.76
CA ASP A 374 1.92 -14.54 12.60
C ASP A 374 2.25 -13.84 11.28
N TYR A 375 1.45 -14.10 10.24
CA TYR A 375 1.48 -13.42 8.95
C TYR A 375 1.48 -11.87 9.04
N TYR A 376 0.69 -11.27 9.94
CA TYR A 376 0.70 -9.82 10.15
C TYR A 376 1.83 -9.37 11.08
N GLN A 377 2.26 -10.26 11.98
CA GLN A 377 3.41 -10.00 12.85
C GLN A 377 4.72 -10.02 12.05
N GLU A 378 4.81 -10.78 10.96
CA GLU A 378 5.97 -10.75 10.05
C GLU A 378 6.15 -9.37 9.43
N TYR A 379 5.09 -8.74 8.90
CA TYR A 379 5.19 -7.36 8.44
C TYR A 379 5.67 -6.44 9.58
N ARG A 380 5.13 -6.61 10.79
CA ARG A 380 5.52 -5.79 11.95
C ARG A 380 6.92 -6.04 12.49
N LYS A 381 7.49 -7.24 12.36
CA LYS A 381 8.87 -7.51 12.84
C LYS A 381 9.91 -6.72 12.05
N HIS A 382 9.54 -6.28 10.86
CA HIS A 382 10.36 -5.54 9.94
C HIS A 382 10.01 -4.04 9.91
N TRP A 383 9.07 -3.59 10.75
CA TRP A 383 8.62 -2.21 10.92
C TRP A 383 8.96 -1.74 12.33
#